data_AF-A0A7S0VIK8-F1
#
_entry.id   AF-A0A7S0VIK8-F1
#
_cell.length_a   1.000
_cell.length_b   1.000
_cell.length_c   1.000
_cell.angle_alpha   90.00
_cell.angle_beta   90.00
_cell.angle_gamma   90.00
#
_symmetry.space_group_name_H-M   'P 1'
#
loop_
_entity.id
_entity.type
_entity.pdbx_description
1 polymer ?
#
loop_
_entity_poly.entity_id
_entity_poly.type
_entity_poly.pdbx_seq_one_letter_code
_entity_poly.pdbx_strand_id
1 'polypeptide(L)'
;MDTPLVFLVAATSVPGVAWPFPAAAVASGWLYAWFHGQAPGLSDLALVSFALRFFLVLATALHELAHVTAHLFLARCNIRQGAGKPLATPPTAGAGNLLFNVPPALWAQCLCPLTPWPRSAQPCVHLPTCGPHHDGAVRLAGALFSLLLAVAATLSPPPLGPAFGSACAASAWMVAAGAAATDVLGLGWGGAGTYRCGNFGMLVIALLGGSSVDVPGVLREMAATTAARGGQSGGIVTIMPDGSAVRERHVPSKRSDIAKALVSAFWTKVRLRAASLLFTAHAKPSCSFFLGHTRFATSSAPTVRESHPHRFSPPQRFAIWRRTPEGWQRKVERYEVHVTHNGDLDYWPLFGVQRTQRELGAWLRRVLHCKAAVAGCDSVKVAGIVELLRTQGVWRLSLRLAYQQAASPSFDDTLNGKGLAMTEGALGEAAGAADAVFAEYVGGGGV
;
A
#
# COMPACT_ATOMS: atom_id res chain seq x y z
N MET A 1 -34.23 -40.61 7.92
CA MET A 1 -33.85 -40.38 6.49
C MET A 1 -33.55 -38.90 6.44
N ASP A 2 -32.27 -38.61 6.66
CA ASP A 2 -31.84 -37.36 7.25
C ASP A 2 -31.33 -36.45 6.12
N THR A 3 -32.00 -35.31 5.95
CA THR A 3 -31.54 -34.21 5.11
C THR A 3 -30.51 -33.39 5.88
N PRO A 4 -29.26 -33.25 5.41
CA PRO A 4 -28.35 -32.28 5.98
C PRO A 4 -28.67 -30.89 5.41
N LEU A 5 -29.05 -29.99 6.30
CA LEU A 5 -29.00 -28.54 6.09
C LEU A 5 -27.51 -28.15 6.01
N VAL A 6 -26.99 -27.83 4.83
CA VAL A 6 -25.61 -27.34 4.67
C VAL A 6 -25.63 -25.85 4.39
N PHE A 7 -25.15 -25.09 5.38
CA PHE A 7 -24.81 -23.68 5.27
C PHE A 7 -23.68 -23.50 4.24
N LEU A 8 -23.92 -22.72 3.19
CA LEU A 8 -22.85 -22.21 2.35
C LEU A 8 -22.16 -21.05 3.08
N VAL A 9 -21.24 -21.38 3.98
CA VAL A 9 -20.22 -20.44 4.46
C VAL A 9 -19.33 -20.12 3.26
N ALA A 10 -19.31 -18.85 2.86
CA ALA A 10 -18.38 -18.34 1.87
C ALA A 10 -16.93 -18.58 2.38
N ALA A 11 -16.30 -19.63 1.87
CA ALA A 11 -14.92 -19.99 2.15
C ALA A 11 -13.96 -19.00 1.46
N THR A 12 -13.61 -17.99 2.25
CA THR A 12 -12.33 -17.30 2.35
C THR A 12 -11.22 -17.68 1.34
N SER A 13 -10.77 -16.68 0.58
CA SER A 13 -9.45 -16.71 -0.03
C SER A 13 -8.36 -16.52 1.03
N VAL A 14 -7.61 -17.57 1.34
CA VAL A 14 -6.31 -17.45 2.00
C VAL A 14 -5.29 -16.94 0.95
N PRO A 15 -4.55 -15.84 1.20
CA PRO A 15 -3.51 -15.40 0.29
C PRO A 15 -2.39 -16.45 0.20
N GLY A 16 -2.11 -16.97 -0.99
CA GLY A 16 -0.99 -17.90 -1.25
C GLY A 16 -1.37 -19.27 -1.81
N VAL A 17 -2.64 -19.62 -1.89
CA VAL A 17 -3.08 -20.83 -2.60
C VAL A 17 -3.39 -20.46 -4.05
N ALA A 18 -2.47 -20.78 -4.96
CA ALA A 18 -2.82 -20.85 -6.37
C ALA A 18 -3.88 -21.95 -6.52
N TRP A 19 -5.09 -21.56 -6.91
CA TRP A 19 -6.14 -22.53 -7.25
C TRP A 19 -5.61 -23.46 -8.33
N PRO A 20 -5.53 -24.79 -8.09
CA PRO A 20 -5.48 -25.70 -9.21
C PRO A 20 -6.84 -25.61 -9.92
N PHE A 21 -6.87 -26.12 -11.13
CA PHE A 21 -7.92 -25.95 -12.12
C PHE A 21 -9.38 -26.43 -11.84
N PRO A 22 -9.84 -27.04 -10.71
CA PRO A 22 -11.20 -27.60 -10.70
C PRO A 22 -12.34 -26.59 -10.49
N ALA A 23 -12.18 -25.48 -9.77
CA ALA A 23 -13.34 -24.79 -9.18
C ALA A 23 -14.38 -24.25 -10.17
N ALA A 24 -13.96 -23.69 -11.31
CA ALA A 24 -14.90 -23.15 -12.30
C ALA A 24 -15.59 -24.26 -13.13
N ALA A 25 -14.86 -25.32 -13.48
CA ALA A 25 -15.40 -26.48 -14.18
C ALA A 25 -16.33 -27.29 -13.27
N VAL A 26 -15.96 -27.43 -11.99
CA VAL A 26 -16.77 -28.06 -10.94
C VAL A 26 -18.01 -27.23 -10.66
N ALA A 27 -17.92 -25.91 -10.53
CA ALA A 27 -19.10 -25.06 -10.34
C ALA A 27 -20.05 -25.07 -11.55
N SER A 28 -19.50 -25.06 -12.77
CA SER A 28 -20.30 -25.15 -14.01
C SER A 28 -20.96 -26.52 -14.16
N GLY A 29 -20.24 -27.60 -13.82
CA GLY A 29 -20.78 -28.96 -13.81
C GLY A 29 -21.80 -29.19 -12.70
N TRP A 30 -21.59 -28.61 -11.51
CA TRP A 30 -22.54 -28.63 -10.40
C TRP A 30 -23.82 -27.86 -10.72
N LEU A 31 -23.71 -26.64 -11.27
CA LEU A 31 -24.87 -25.85 -11.70
C LEU A 31 -25.65 -26.59 -12.78
N TYR A 32 -24.97 -27.18 -13.77
CA TYR A 32 -25.64 -27.96 -14.81
C TYR A 32 -26.35 -29.19 -14.22
N ALA A 33 -25.66 -29.98 -13.39
CA ALA A 33 -26.24 -31.16 -12.75
C ALA A 33 -27.41 -30.81 -11.82
N TRP A 34 -27.33 -29.66 -11.14
CA TRP A 34 -28.40 -29.13 -10.29
C TRP A 34 -29.67 -28.79 -11.08
N PHE A 35 -29.52 -28.17 -12.27
CA PHE A 35 -30.67 -27.79 -13.09
C PHE A 35 -31.23 -28.93 -13.97
N HIS A 36 -30.38 -29.88 -14.38
CA HIS A 36 -30.75 -30.87 -15.41
C HIS A 36 -30.72 -32.33 -14.93
N GLY A 37 -30.27 -32.60 -13.71
CA GLY A 37 -30.26 -33.96 -13.13
C GLY A 37 -29.34 -34.97 -13.83
N GLN A 38 -28.46 -34.51 -14.74
CA GLN A 38 -27.52 -35.35 -15.49
C GLN A 38 -26.13 -34.70 -15.59
N ALA A 39 -25.10 -35.54 -15.74
CA ALA A 39 -23.74 -35.06 -15.98
C ALA A 39 -23.61 -34.51 -17.41
N PRO A 40 -23.13 -33.27 -17.60
CA PRO A 40 -23.01 -32.66 -18.92
C PRO A 40 -21.93 -33.33 -19.78
N GLY A 41 -22.12 -33.35 -21.09
CA GLY A 41 -21.03 -33.61 -22.02
C GLY A 41 -19.99 -32.48 -21.98
N LEU A 42 -18.76 -32.73 -22.42
CA LEU A 42 -17.69 -31.72 -22.48
C LEU A 42 -18.08 -30.48 -23.33
N SER A 43 -18.88 -30.68 -24.39
CA SER A 43 -19.44 -29.60 -25.20
C SER A 43 -20.41 -28.71 -24.42
N ASP A 44 -21.23 -29.30 -23.56
CA ASP A 44 -22.23 -28.58 -22.77
C ASP A 44 -21.56 -27.77 -21.67
N LEU A 45 -20.50 -28.31 -21.05
CA LEU A 45 -19.68 -27.59 -20.07
C LEU A 45 -18.99 -26.36 -20.69
N ALA A 46 -18.46 -26.49 -21.91
CA ALA A 46 -17.83 -25.37 -22.61
C ALA A 46 -18.85 -24.27 -22.93
N LEU A 47 -20.04 -24.66 -23.40
CA LEU A 47 -21.13 -23.73 -23.74
C LEU A 47 -21.68 -23.01 -22.50
N VAL A 48 -21.93 -23.73 -21.40
CA VAL A 48 -22.41 -23.15 -20.14
C VAL A 48 -21.37 -22.23 -19.52
N SER A 49 -20.08 -22.62 -19.55
CA SER A 49 -18.97 -21.79 -19.06
C SER A 49 -18.83 -20.49 -19.87
N PHE A 50 -18.96 -20.58 -21.21
CA PHE A 50 -18.99 -19.42 -22.08
C PHE A 50 -20.20 -18.52 -21.77
N ALA A 51 -21.40 -19.09 -21.66
CA ALA A 51 -22.63 -18.35 -21.37
C ALA A 51 -22.52 -17.62 -20.02
N LEU A 52 -22.05 -18.29 -18.97
CA LEU A 52 -21.86 -17.69 -17.64
C LEU A 52 -20.90 -16.50 -17.73
N ARG A 53 -19.74 -16.67 -18.37
CA ARG A 53 -18.75 -15.60 -18.54
C ARG A 53 -19.28 -14.43 -19.37
N PHE A 54 -19.94 -14.72 -20.47
CA PHE A 54 -20.56 -13.72 -21.34
C PHE A 54 -21.59 -12.88 -20.56
N PHE A 55 -22.50 -13.54 -19.85
CA PHE A 55 -23.50 -12.83 -19.06
C PHE A 55 -22.91 -12.12 -17.84
N LEU A 56 -21.81 -12.62 -17.27
CA LEU A 56 -21.10 -11.93 -16.18
C LEU A 56 -20.46 -10.63 -16.66
N VAL A 57 -19.79 -10.67 -17.82
CA VAL A 57 -19.24 -9.50 -18.51
C VAL A 57 -20.36 -8.49 -18.82
N LEU A 58 -21.45 -8.96 -19.41
CA LEU A 58 -22.58 -8.12 -19.78
C LEU A 58 -23.24 -7.48 -18.56
N ALA A 59 -23.53 -8.25 -17.51
CA ALA A 59 -24.14 -7.75 -16.29
C ALA A 59 -23.24 -6.71 -15.59
N THR A 60 -21.93 -6.94 -15.56
CA THR A 60 -20.97 -5.98 -15.00
C THR A 60 -20.92 -4.68 -15.81
N ALA A 61 -20.91 -4.77 -17.15
CA ALA A 61 -20.96 -3.60 -18.01
C ALA A 61 -22.26 -2.78 -17.82
N LEU A 62 -23.40 -3.47 -17.69
CA LEU A 62 -24.69 -2.81 -17.43
C LEU A 62 -24.73 -2.14 -16.06
N HIS A 63 -24.13 -2.77 -15.03
CA HIS A 63 -23.98 -2.17 -13.70
C HIS A 63 -23.17 -0.86 -13.73
N GLU A 64 -22.01 -0.86 -14.38
CA GLU A 64 -21.20 0.35 -14.53
C GLU A 64 -21.92 1.44 -15.35
N LEU A 65 -22.67 1.05 -16.38
CA LEU A 65 -23.53 1.97 -17.13
C LEU A 65 -24.62 2.61 -16.25
N ALA A 66 -25.14 1.87 -15.26
CA ALA A 66 -26.08 2.41 -14.30
C ALA A 66 -25.45 3.48 -13.41
N HIS A 67 -24.20 3.31 -12.97
CA HIS A 67 -23.46 4.37 -12.25
C HIS A 67 -23.27 5.62 -13.08
N VAL A 68 -22.85 5.48 -14.35
CA VAL A 68 -22.70 6.62 -15.28
C VAL A 68 -24.04 7.34 -15.46
N THR A 69 -25.13 6.58 -15.67
CA THR A 69 -26.47 7.12 -15.88
C THR A 69 -26.96 7.88 -14.65
N ALA A 70 -26.78 7.32 -13.46
CA ALA A 70 -27.13 7.95 -12.19
C ALA A 70 -26.33 9.23 -11.95
N HIS A 71 -25.02 9.20 -12.21
CA HIS A 71 -24.16 10.38 -12.10
C HIS A 71 -24.61 11.51 -13.04
N LEU A 72 -24.87 11.20 -14.31
CA LEU A 72 -25.34 12.18 -15.30
C LEU A 72 -26.71 12.76 -14.92
N PHE A 73 -27.61 11.92 -14.39
CA PHE A 73 -28.90 12.37 -13.90
C PHE A 73 -28.76 13.33 -12.72
N LEU A 74 -28.01 12.95 -11.68
CA LEU A 74 -27.79 13.77 -10.49
C LEU A 74 -27.06 15.08 -10.81
N ALA A 75 -26.06 15.03 -11.71
CA ALA A 75 -25.36 16.22 -12.17
C ALA A 75 -26.32 17.21 -12.86
N ARG A 76 -27.24 16.72 -13.70
CA ARG A 76 -28.28 17.55 -14.33
C ARG A 76 -29.27 18.12 -13.32
N CYS A 77 -29.66 17.36 -12.31
CA CYS A 77 -30.54 17.84 -11.24
C CYS A 77 -29.90 18.95 -10.42
N ASN A 78 -28.61 18.82 -10.06
CA ASN A 78 -27.88 19.83 -9.30
C ASN A 78 -27.72 21.16 -10.06
N ILE A 79 -27.51 21.11 -11.38
CA ILE A 79 -27.44 22.31 -12.23
C ILE A 79 -28.76 23.11 -12.16
N ARG A 80 -29.91 22.42 -12.09
CA ARG A 80 -31.22 23.08 -12.03
C ARG A 80 -31.52 23.73 -10.68
N GLN A 81 -30.88 23.29 -9.60
CA GLN A 81 -31.12 23.81 -8.25
C GLN A 81 -30.28 25.07 -7.91
N GLY A 82 -29.52 25.62 -8.86
CA GLY A 82 -28.81 26.91 -8.70
C GLY A 82 -27.63 26.90 -7.71
N ALA A 83 -27.22 25.72 -7.22
CA ALA A 83 -26.30 25.60 -6.10
C ALA A 83 -24.79 25.57 -6.49
N GLY A 84 -24.40 25.88 -7.73
CA GLY A 84 -22.97 25.91 -8.07
C GLY A 84 -22.64 26.29 -9.51
N LYS A 85 -21.39 26.73 -9.71
CA LYS A 85 -20.80 26.93 -11.05
C LYS A 85 -20.98 25.65 -11.87
N PRO A 86 -21.32 25.73 -13.17
CA PRO A 86 -21.42 24.56 -14.03
C PRO A 86 -20.13 23.73 -13.89
N LEU A 87 -20.25 22.42 -13.63
CA LEU A 87 -19.10 21.52 -13.60
C LEU A 87 -18.32 21.76 -14.90
N ALA A 88 -17.06 22.16 -14.76
CA ALA A 88 -16.17 22.43 -15.88
C ALA A 88 -16.09 21.16 -16.73
N THR A 89 -16.73 21.21 -17.90
CA THR A 89 -16.94 20.12 -18.86
C THR A 89 -17.63 18.87 -18.29
N PRO A 90 -18.80 18.44 -18.82
CA PRO A 90 -19.31 17.12 -18.49
C PRO A 90 -18.19 16.12 -18.79
N PRO A 91 -17.88 15.16 -17.90
CA PRO A 91 -16.88 14.14 -18.17
C PRO A 91 -17.23 13.59 -19.54
N THR A 92 -16.35 13.83 -20.51
CA THR A 92 -16.65 13.48 -21.88
C THR A 92 -17.01 12.01 -21.84
N ALA A 93 -18.14 11.66 -22.42
CA ALA A 93 -18.49 10.29 -22.78
C ALA A 93 -17.50 9.79 -23.87
N GLY A 94 -16.21 10.06 -23.70
CA GLY A 94 -15.16 9.51 -24.51
C GLY A 94 -15.22 8.00 -24.39
N ALA A 95 -15.02 7.33 -25.51
CA ALA A 95 -15.11 5.89 -25.61
C ALA A 95 -14.34 5.13 -24.51
N GLY A 96 -13.30 5.72 -23.92
CA GLY A 96 -12.56 5.17 -22.77
C GLY A 96 -13.41 4.96 -21.51
N ASN A 97 -14.28 5.91 -21.15
CA ASN A 97 -15.18 5.77 -20.00
C ASN A 97 -16.36 4.83 -20.31
N LEU A 98 -16.84 4.80 -21.56
CA LEU A 98 -17.89 3.87 -22.01
C LEU A 98 -17.40 2.42 -22.06
N LEU A 99 -16.09 2.21 -22.22
CA LEU A 99 -15.44 0.91 -22.14
C LEU A 99 -14.84 0.63 -20.75
N PHE A 100 -15.20 1.44 -19.75
CA PHE A 100 -14.84 1.24 -18.35
C PHE A 100 -13.33 1.21 -18.09
N ASN A 101 -12.55 1.91 -18.91
CA ASN A 101 -11.08 1.89 -18.94
C ASN A 101 -10.45 0.50 -19.18
N VAL A 102 -11.22 -0.46 -19.68
CA VAL A 102 -10.76 -1.81 -20.01
C VAL A 102 -10.65 -1.94 -21.54
N PRO A 103 -9.46 -2.26 -22.10
CA PRO A 103 -9.31 -2.51 -23.52
C PRO A 103 -10.30 -3.58 -24.02
N PRO A 104 -10.96 -3.41 -25.19
CA PRO A 104 -11.89 -4.41 -25.75
C PRO A 104 -11.29 -5.82 -25.84
N ALA A 105 -9.98 -5.92 -26.08
CA ALA A 105 -9.28 -7.20 -26.11
C ALA A 105 -9.32 -7.94 -24.75
N LEU A 106 -9.29 -7.23 -23.61
CA LEU A 106 -9.40 -7.85 -22.30
C LEU A 106 -10.84 -8.32 -22.03
N TRP A 107 -11.84 -7.58 -22.48
CA TRP A 107 -13.23 -8.03 -22.46
C TRP A 107 -13.42 -9.31 -23.27
N ALA A 108 -12.84 -9.38 -24.47
CA ALA A 108 -12.87 -10.58 -25.30
C ALA A 108 -12.15 -11.77 -24.64
N GLN A 109 -11.01 -11.53 -23.98
CA GLN A 109 -10.30 -12.58 -23.22
C GLN A 109 -11.13 -13.15 -22.06
N CYS A 110 -11.99 -12.35 -21.43
CA CYS A 110 -12.86 -12.84 -20.36
C CYS A 110 -13.89 -13.87 -20.85
N LEU A 111 -14.23 -13.83 -22.14
CA LEU A 111 -15.15 -14.78 -22.80
C LEU A 111 -14.49 -16.13 -23.09
N CYS A 112 -13.16 -16.20 -23.19
CA CYS A 112 -12.45 -17.45 -23.43
C CYS A 112 -12.62 -18.40 -22.24
N PRO A 113 -13.15 -19.62 -22.44
CA PRO A 113 -13.16 -20.64 -21.41
C PRO A 113 -11.74 -20.85 -20.86
N LEU A 114 -11.62 -21.06 -19.55
CA LEU A 114 -10.36 -21.36 -18.86
C LEU A 114 -9.32 -20.22 -18.79
N THR A 115 -9.59 -19.04 -19.37
CA THR A 115 -8.72 -17.88 -19.16
C THR A 115 -9.05 -17.25 -17.80
N PRO A 116 -8.06 -17.09 -16.88
CA PRO A 116 -8.30 -16.44 -15.59
C PRO A 116 -8.67 -14.97 -15.82
N TRP A 117 -9.61 -14.46 -15.02
CA TRP A 117 -9.99 -13.04 -15.09
C TRP A 117 -8.75 -12.18 -14.80
N PRO A 118 -8.32 -11.31 -15.73
CA PRO A 118 -7.15 -10.48 -15.49
C PRO A 118 -7.43 -9.58 -14.28
N ARG A 119 -6.60 -9.63 -13.24
CA ARG A 119 -6.75 -8.75 -12.06
C ARG A 119 -6.71 -7.26 -12.43
N SER A 120 -6.14 -6.92 -13.59
CA SER A 120 -6.08 -5.58 -14.16
C SER A 120 -7.35 -5.18 -14.94
N ALA A 121 -8.28 -6.10 -15.18
CA ALA A 121 -9.52 -5.88 -15.93
C ALA A 121 -10.73 -5.82 -14.97
N GLN A 122 -10.60 -5.08 -13.87
CA GLN A 122 -11.78 -4.68 -13.11
C GLN A 122 -12.35 -3.43 -13.78
N PRO A 123 -13.49 -3.53 -14.48
CA PRO A 123 -14.15 -2.35 -15.01
C PRO A 123 -14.46 -1.43 -13.83
N CYS A 124 -14.04 -0.18 -13.94
CA CYS A 124 -14.30 0.81 -12.91
C CYS A 124 -14.54 2.13 -13.64
N VAL A 125 -15.76 2.64 -13.51
CA VAL A 125 -16.07 4.00 -13.94
C VAL A 125 -15.45 4.96 -12.94
N HIS A 126 -14.49 5.75 -13.42
CA HIS A 126 -13.98 6.86 -12.63
C HIS A 126 -14.91 8.06 -12.80
N LEU A 127 -15.72 8.32 -11.76
CA LEU A 127 -16.55 9.51 -11.69
C LEU A 127 -15.73 10.64 -11.04
N PRO A 128 -15.56 11.80 -11.69
CA PRO A 128 -14.82 12.91 -11.09
C PRO A 128 -15.46 13.34 -9.77
N THR A 129 -14.61 13.81 -8.86
CA THR A 129 -14.89 14.13 -7.44
C THR A 129 -16.32 14.61 -7.21
N CYS A 130 -17.15 13.71 -6.69
CA CYS A 130 -18.49 14.00 -6.24
C CYS A 130 -18.51 14.09 -4.70
N GLY A 131 -19.36 14.94 -4.14
CA GLY A 131 -19.53 15.00 -2.68
C GLY A 131 -20.04 13.66 -2.13
N PRO A 132 -19.87 13.38 -0.82
CA PRO A 132 -20.17 12.06 -0.24
C PRO A 132 -21.63 11.62 -0.46
N HIS A 133 -22.59 12.55 -0.45
CA HIS A 133 -23.99 12.24 -0.74
C HIS A 133 -24.24 11.85 -2.19
N HIS A 134 -23.51 12.45 -3.13
CA HIS A 134 -23.61 12.12 -4.55
C HIS A 134 -22.98 10.75 -4.82
N ASP A 135 -21.80 10.47 -4.25
CA ASP A 135 -21.17 9.15 -4.34
C ASP A 135 -22.10 8.06 -3.80
N GLY A 136 -22.67 8.27 -2.61
CA GLY A 136 -23.64 7.34 -2.02
C GLY A 136 -24.87 7.09 -2.88
N ALA A 137 -25.43 8.13 -3.51
CA ALA A 137 -26.60 7.99 -4.39
C ALA A 137 -26.27 7.23 -5.68
N VAL A 138 -25.09 7.47 -6.27
CA VAL A 138 -24.64 6.75 -7.48
C VAL A 138 -24.37 5.28 -7.19
N ARG A 139 -23.71 4.99 -6.06
CA ARG A 139 -23.47 3.62 -5.58
C ARG A 139 -24.77 2.87 -5.36
N LEU A 140 -25.70 3.46 -4.63
CA LEU A 140 -27.01 2.86 -4.38
C LEU A 140 -27.77 2.58 -5.68
N ALA A 141 -27.70 3.49 -6.67
CA ALA A 141 -28.33 3.29 -7.96
C ALA A 141 -27.76 2.08 -8.73
N GLY A 142 -26.44 1.90 -8.73
CA GLY A 142 -25.81 0.73 -9.35
C GLY A 142 -26.19 -0.58 -8.67
N ALA A 143 -26.24 -0.61 -7.33
CA ALA A 143 -26.68 -1.78 -6.58
C ALA A 143 -28.15 -2.13 -6.83
N LEU A 144 -29.04 -1.14 -6.81
CA LEU A 144 -30.47 -1.34 -7.12
C LEU A 144 -30.67 -1.83 -8.55
N PHE A 145 -29.95 -1.26 -9.51
CA PHE A 145 -30.00 -1.72 -10.90
C PHE A 145 -29.56 -3.18 -11.04
N SER A 146 -28.45 -3.58 -10.42
CA SER A 146 -27.98 -4.97 -10.47
C SER A 146 -28.97 -5.95 -9.85
N LEU A 147 -29.63 -5.57 -8.76
CA LEU A 147 -30.69 -6.39 -8.15
C LEU A 147 -31.90 -6.53 -9.09
N LEU A 148 -32.36 -5.44 -9.70
CA LEU A 148 -33.45 -5.47 -10.67
C LEU A 148 -33.10 -6.32 -11.89
N LEU A 149 -31.87 -6.22 -12.38
CA LEU A 149 -31.37 -7.05 -13.47
C LEU A 149 -31.39 -8.55 -13.10
N ALA A 150 -30.98 -8.91 -11.89
CA ALA A 150 -31.00 -10.29 -11.41
C ALA A 150 -32.43 -10.85 -11.30
N VAL A 151 -33.36 -10.06 -10.77
CA VAL A 151 -34.78 -10.42 -10.72
C VAL A 151 -35.35 -10.58 -12.12
N ALA A 152 -35.11 -9.63 -13.03
CA ALA A 152 -35.56 -9.68 -14.41
C ALA A 152 -35.01 -10.90 -15.16
N ALA A 153 -33.71 -11.21 -15.00
CA ALA A 153 -33.07 -12.37 -15.59
C ALA A 153 -33.66 -13.70 -15.07
N THR A 154 -34.10 -13.72 -13.80
CA THR A 154 -34.74 -14.91 -13.19
C THR A 154 -36.17 -15.11 -13.68
N LEU A 155 -36.92 -14.03 -13.88
CA LEU A 155 -38.34 -14.07 -14.28
C LEU A 155 -38.55 -14.17 -15.80
N SER A 156 -37.55 -13.78 -16.60
CA SER A 156 -37.67 -13.79 -18.06
C SER A 156 -37.55 -15.21 -18.62
N PRO A 157 -38.46 -15.64 -19.50
CA PRO A 157 -38.30 -16.92 -20.19
C PRO A 157 -37.01 -16.89 -21.03
N PRO A 158 -36.16 -17.93 -20.95
CA PRO A 158 -34.84 -17.85 -21.54
C PRO A 158 -34.91 -17.98 -23.07
N PRO A 159 -34.42 -16.99 -23.83
CA PRO A 159 -34.57 -16.96 -25.28
C PRO A 159 -33.75 -18.05 -26.00
N LEU A 160 -32.72 -18.58 -25.34
CA LEU A 160 -31.75 -19.55 -25.89
C LEU A 160 -31.78 -20.89 -25.12
N GLY A 161 -32.90 -21.16 -24.43
CA GLY A 161 -33.11 -22.38 -23.67
C GLY A 161 -32.65 -22.31 -22.20
N PRO A 162 -33.00 -23.33 -21.39
CA PRO A 162 -32.90 -23.26 -19.93
C PRO A 162 -31.47 -23.01 -19.41
N ALA A 163 -30.46 -23.64 -20.03
CA ALA A 163 -29.07 -23.50 -19.61
C ALA A 163 -28.54 -22.05 -19.76
N PHE A 164 -28.90 -21.37 -20.86
CA PHE A 164 -28.57 -19.94 -21.05
C PHE A 164 -29.33 -19.04 -20.08
N GLY A 165 -30.58 -19.38 -19.78
CA GLY A 165 -31.38 -18.72 -18.74
C GLY A 165 -30.72 -18.75 -17.38
N SER A 166 -30.38 -19.96 -16.91
CA SER A 166 -29.72 -20.16 -15.63
C SER A 166 -28.35 -19.48 -15.57
N ALA A 167 -27.57 -19.50 -16.65
CA ALA A 167 -26.29 -18.78 -16.73
C ALA A 167 -26.49 -17.25 -16.64
N CYS A 168 -27.49 -16.71 -17.32
CA CYS A 168 -27.83 -15.28 -17.28
C CYS A 168 -28.25 -14.86 -15.86
N ALA A 169 -29.17 -15.60 -15.25
CA ALA A 169 -29.66 -15.34 -13.89
C ALA A 169 -28.52 -15.46 -12.87
N ALA A 170 -27.72 -16.53 -12.92
CA ALA A 170 -26.60 -16.73 -12.00
C ALA A 170 -25.58 -15.59 -12.08
N SER A 171 -25.19 -15.19 -13.30
CA SER A 171 -24.26 -14.07 -13.50
C SER A 171 -24.81 -12.74 -13.00
N ALA A 172 -26.10 -12.47 -13.22
CA ALA A 172 -26.75 -11.26 -12.71
C ALA A 172 -26.81 -11.26 -11.16
N TRP A 173 -27.11 -12.39 -10.53
CA TRP A 173 -27.07 -12.52 -9.06
C TRP A 173 -25.66 -12.36 -8.49
N MET A 174 -24.62 -12.85 -9.17
CA MET A 174 -23.23 -12.62 -8.76
C MET A 174 -22.86 -11.13 -8.78
N VAL A 175 -23.25 -10.40 -9.84
CA VAL A 175 -23.03 -8.95 -9.92
C VAL A 175 -23.85 -8.20 -8.87
N ALA A 176 -25.11 -8.61 -8.62
CA ALA A 176 -25.93 -8.01 -7.56
C ALA A 176 -25.34 -8.20 -6.17
N ALA A 177 -24.83 -9.39 -5.86
CA ALA A 177 -24.15 -9.67 -4.60
C ALA A 177 -22.83 -8.87 -4.47
N GLY A 178 -22.06 -8.77 -5.56
CA GLY A 178 -20.86 -7.94 -5.64
C GLY A 178 -21.17 -6.47 -5.37
N ALA A 179 -22.17 -5.91 -6.07
CA ALA A 179 -22.61 -4.52 -5.91
C ALA A 179 -23.15 -4.25 -4.49
N ALA A 180 -23.92 -5.17 -3.90
CA ALA A 180 -24.36 -5.01 -2.51
C ALA A 180 -23.16 -4.95 -1.54
N ALA A 181 -22.15 -5.80 -1.75
CA ALA A 181 -20.95 -5.78 -0.93
C ALA A 181 -20.15 -4.47 -1.12
N THR A 182 -19.89 -4.03 -2.35
CA THR A 182 -19.03 -2.88 -2.63
C THR A 182 -19.73 -1.54 -2.42
N ASP A 183 -20.97 -1.41 -2.88
CA ASP A 183 -21.63 -0.12 -3.06
C ASP A 183 -22.50 0.24 -1.86
N VAL A 184 -23.13 -0.76 -1.24
CA VAL A 184 -24.01 -0.58 -0.08
C VAL A 184 -23.24 -0.76 1.22
N LEU A 185 -22.49 -1.86 1.33
CA LEU A 185 -21.79 -2.21 2.58
C LEU A 185 -20.37 -1.65 2.66
N GLY A 186 -19.83 -1.11 1.56
CA GLY A 186 -18.45 -0.61 1.52
C GLY A 186 -17.39 -1.70 1.74
N LEU A 187 -17.77 -2.97 1.59
CA LEU A 187 -16.88 -4.14 1.69
C LEU A 187 -16.07 -4.25 0.39
N GLY A 188 -15.21 -3.26 0.15
CA GLY A 188 -14.35 -3.24 -1.03
C GLY A 188 -13.37 -4.40 -1.00
N TRP A 189 -13.55 -5.36 -1.91
CA TRP A 189 -12.52 -6.35 -2.23
C TRP A 189 -11.47 -5.69 -3.14
N GLY A 190 -10.61 -4.88 -2.51
CA GLY A 190 -9.52 -4.16 -3.17
C GLY A 190 -10.02 -2.92 -3.93
N GLY A 191 -9.86 -1.74 -3.35
CA GLY A 191 -10.19 -0.49 -4.03
C GLY A 191 -9.49 -0.34 -5.37
N ALA A 192 -10.26 -0.35 -6.46
CA ALA A 192 -9.82 0.11 -7.77
C ALA A 192 -9.73 1.64 -7.76
N GLY A 193 -8.64 2.18 -8.33
CA GLY A 193 -8.63 3.58 -8.79
C GLY A 193 -7.48 4.48 -8.34
N THR A 194 -6.57 4.05 -7.46
CA THR A 194 -5.29 4.78 -7.27
C THR A 194 -4.14 3.81 -7.10
N TYR A 195 -3.34 3.61 -8.15
CA TYR A 195 -2.06 2.90 -8.06
C TYR A 195 -1.05 3.81 -7.36
N ARG A 196 -0.76 3.49 -6.10
CA ARG A 196 0.26 4.16 -5.27
C ARG A 196 1.49 3.25 -5.18
N CYS A 197 2.66 3.81 -4.83
CA CYS A 197 3.87 3.04 -4.57
C CYS A 197 3.63 1.92 -3.52
N GLY A 198 4.55 0.96 -3.39
CA GLY A 198 4.35 -0.18 -2.47
C GLY A 198 5.42 -0.22 -1.38
N ASN A 199 5.06 0.14 -0.15
CA ASN A 199 5.86 -0.20 1.03
C ASN A 199 5.69 -1.68 1.34
N PHE A 200 6.77 -2.36 1.69
CA PHE A 200 6.74 -3.72 2.22
C PHE A 200 7.74 -3.87 3.35
N GLY A 201 7.47 -4.75 4.31
CA GLY A 201 8.37 -5.03 5.41
C GLY A 201 8.13 -6.41 5.99
N MET A 202 9.17 -6.97 6.59
CA MET A 202 9.15 -8.30 7.19
C MET A 202 9.95 -8.29 8.48
N LEU A 203 9.35 -8.80 9.55
CA LEU A 203 10.02 -9.06 10.81
C LEU A 203 10.15 -10.58 10.97
N VAL A 204 11.38 -11.08 11.01
CA VAL A 204 11.67 -12.49 11.20
C VAL A 204 12.10 -12.70 12.65
N ILE A 205 11.24 -13.34 13.43
CA ILE A 205 11.51 -13.64 14.84
C ILE A 205 11.97 -15.10 14.91
N ALA A 206 13.20 -15.34 15.35
CA ALA A 206 13.82 -16.66 15.40
C ALA A 206 13.32 -17.53 16.57
N LEU A 207 12.05 -17.37 16.98
CA LEU A 207 11.45 -18.06 18.13
C LEU A 207 10.93 -19.47 17.81
N LEU A 208 10.85 -19.86 16.53
CA LEU A 208 10.24 -21.13 16.13
C LEU A 208 11.31 -22.08 15.57
N GLY A 209 11.79 -22.97 16.45
CA GLY A 209 12.89 -23.88 16.20
C GLY A 209 12.72 -24.78 14.96
N GLY A 210 13.55 -24.51 13.95
CA GLY A 210 13.95 -25.50 12.95
C GLY A 210 13.62 -25.18 11.48
N SER A 211 12.65 -24.31 11.20
CA SER A 211 12.28 -23.99 9.82
C SER A 211 13.04 -22.75 9.32
N SER A 212 13.96 -22.94 8.38
CA SER A 212 14.61 -21.82 7.68
C SER A 212 13.60 -21.14 6.76
N VAL A 213 13.22 -19.90 7.08
CA VAL A 213 12.45 -19.06 6.16
C VAL A 213 13.36 -18.66 5.00
N ASP A 214 12.94 -18.88 3.75
CA ASP A 214 13.61 -18.31 2.57
C ASP A 214 13.33 -16.80 2.49
N VAL A 215 14.01 -16.05 3.35
CA VAL A 215 13.94 -14.60 3.44
C VAL A 215 14.14 -13.94 2.06
N PRO A 216 15.15 -14.31 1.25
CA PRO A 216 15.27 -13.80 -0.12
C PRO A 216 14.07 -14.10 -1.01
N GLY A 217 13.51 -15.31 -0.95
CA GLY A 217 12.32 -15.70 -1.70
C GLY A 217 11.12 -14.82 -1.35
N VAL A 218 10.83 -14.68 -0.06
CA VAL A 218 9.72 -13.87 0.45
C VAL A 218 9.90 -12.40 0.06
N LEU A 219 11.09 -11.82 0.27
CA LEU A 219 11.37 -10.43 -0.12
C LEU A 219 11.21 -10.21 -1.62
N ARG A 220 11.57 -11.21 -2.45
CA ARG A 220 11.38 -11.13 -3.90
C ARG A 220 9.91 -11.13 -4.28
N GLU A 221 9.10 -11.96 -3.64
CA GLU A 221 7.65 -12.00 -3.90
C GLU A 221 6.96 -10.71 -3.44
N MET A 222 7.33 -10.18 -2.27
CA MET A 222 6.84 -8.88 -1.80
C MET A 222 7.24 -7.75 -2.75
N ALA A 223 8.51 -7.74 -3.20
CA ALA A 223 9.01 -6.77 -4.16
C ALA A 223 8.31 -6.91 -5.53
N ALA A 224 8.04 -8.13 -6.00
CA ALA A 224 7.35 -8.38 -7.26
C ALA A 224 5.88 -7.94 -7.19
N THR A 225 5.19 -8.28 -6.11
CA THR A 225 3.80 -7.89 -5.85
C THR A 225 3.66 -6.37 -5.78
N THR A 226 4.61 -5.69 -5.14
CA THR A 226 4.61 -4.22 -5.07
C THR A 226 5.07 -3.58 -6.38
N ALA A 227 6.04 -4.16 -7.09
CA ALA A 227 6.50 -3.69 -8.40
C ALA A 227 5.43 -3.82 -9.49
N ALA A 228 4.48 -4.74 -9.36
CA ALA A 228 3.29 -4.79 -10.21
C ALA A 228 2.47 -3.48 -10.17
N ARG A 229 2.61 -2.70 -9.10
CA ARG A 229 2.02 -1.36 -8.95
C ARG A 229 2.92 -0.24 -9.48
N GLY A 230 4.16 -0.54 -9.85
CA GLY A 230 5.21 0.43 -10.17
C GLY A 230 6.62 -0.05 -9.84
N GLY A 231 7.41 -0.37 -10.87
CA GLY A 231 8.76 -0.91 -10.71
C GLY A 231 9.85 0.00 -11.28
N GLN A 232 9.73 1.33 -11.19
CA GLN A 232 10.73 2.24 -11.75
C GLN A 232 12.02 2.30 -10.94
N SER A 233 11.92 2.11 -9.63
CA SER A 233 13.05 1.94 -8.75
C SER A 233 12.61 1.29 -7.45
N GLY A 234 13.55 0.86 -6.62
CA GLY A 234 13.22 0.27 -5.34
C GLY A 234 14.42 0.18 -4.43
N GLY A 235 14.18 -0.23 -3.20
CA GLY A 235 15.25 -0.46 -2.24
C GLY A 235 14.79 -1.30 -1.06
N ILE A 236 15.77 -1.84 -0.35
CA ILE A 236 15.60 -2.66 0.85
C ILE A 236 16.65 -2.25 1.87
N VAL A 237 16.28 -2.25 3.15
CA VAL A 237 17.19 -2.09 4.28
C VAL A 237 16.95 -3.18 5.32
N THR A 238 18.01 -3.64 5.97
CA THR A 238 17.97 -4.46 7.17
C THR A 238 18.93 -3.92 8.22
N ILE A 239 18.68 -4.24 9.48
CA ILE A 239 19.62 -4.02 10.58
C ILE A 239 20.38 -5.31 10.85
N MET A 240 21.71 -5.20 10.96
CA MET A 240 22.63 -6.30 11.26
C MET A 240 22.80 -6.47 12.78
N PRO A 241 23.34 -7.61 13.25
CA PRO A 241 23.51 -7.87 14.69
C PRO A 241 24.40 -6.85 15.42
N ASP A 242 25.34 -6.23 14.71
CA ASP A 242 26.21 -5.15 15.22
C ASP A 242 25.51 -3.78 15.29
N GLY A 243 24.22 -3.73 14.97
CA GLY A 243 23.43 -2.50 14.89
C GLY A 243 23.66 -1.69 13.62
N SER A 244 24.53 -2.13 12.69
CA SER A 244 24.73 -1.45 11.42
C SER A 244 23.58 -1.74 10.45
N ALA A 245 23.19 -0.76 9.63
CA ALA A 245 22.21 -0.98 8.58
C ALA A 245 22.87 -1.38 7.26
N VAL A 246 22.38 -2.45 6.62
CA VAL A 246 22.67 -2.76 5.23
C VAL A 246 21.51 -2.28 4.38
N ARG A 247 21.77 -1.34 3.47
CA ARG A 247 20.78 -0.77 2.57
C ARG A 247 21.22 -0.93 1.13
N GLU A 248 20.30 -1.37 0.29
CA GLU A 248 20.47 -1.39 -1.16
C GLU A 248 19.32 -0.69 -1.87
N ARG A 249 19.67 -0.01 -2.96
CA ARG A 249 18.72 0.70 -3.82
C ARG A 249 19.06 0.42 -5.26
N HIS A 250 18.04 0.20 -6.07
CA HIS A 250 18.19 -0.22 -7.44
C HIS A 250 17.27 0.58 -8.36
N VAL A 251 17.79 0.95 -9.52
CA VAL A 251 17.02 1.48 -10.64
C VAL A 251 17.21 0.49 -11.79
N PRO A 252 16.18 -0.26 -12.18
CA PRO A 252 16.27 -1.25 -13.25
C PRO A 252 16.64 -0.60 -14.59
N SER A 253 17.29 -1.37 -15.45
CA SER A 253 17.42 -1.03 -16.87
C SER A 253 16.10 -1.32 -17.61
N LYS A 254 15.99 -0.90 -18.87
CA LYS A 254 14.75 -0.87 -19.69
C LYS A 254 13.91 -2.17 -19.71
N ARG A 255 14.46 -3.32 -19.30
CA ARG A 255 13.78 -4.63 -19.35
C ARG A 255 14.12 -5.56 -18.19
N SER A 256 14.72 -5.06 -17.11
CA SER A 256 15.10 -5.92 -15.98
C SER A 256 13.96 -6.08 -14.98
N ASP A 257 13.76 -7.30 -14.50
CA ASP A 257 12.92 -7.60 -13.34
C ASP A 257 13.53 -6.95 -12.09
N ILE A 258 12.91 -5.87 -11.64
CA ILE A 258 13.38 -5.09 -10.49
C ILE A 258 13.39 -5.93 -9.20
N ALA A 259 12.40 -6.80 -8.99
CA ALA A 259 12.32 -7.59 -7.76
C ALA A 259 13.50 -8.56 -7.69
N LYS A 260 13.80 -9.24 -8.80
CA LYS A 260 14.96 -10.13 -8.90
C LYS A 260 16.28 -9.37 -8.74
N ALA A 261 16.46 -8.27 -9.47
CA ALA A 261 17.71 -7.50 -9.45
C ALA A 261 17.98 -6.86 -8.08
N LEU A 262 16.95 -6.24 -7.48
CA LEU A 262 17.03 -5.58 -6.17
C LEU A 262 17.37 -6.57 -5.07
N VAL A 263 16.62 -7.68 -4.97
CA VAL A 263 16.85 -8.68 -3.91
C VAL A 263 18.20 -9.35 -4.08
N SER A 264 18.62 -9.65 -5.31
CA SER A 264 19.95 -10.22 -5.57
C SER A 264 21.07 -9.27 -5.12
N ALA A 265 21.01 -7.99 -5.51
CA ALA A 265 22.02 -7.00 -5.14
C ALA A 265 22.04 -6.77 -3.62
N PHE A 266 20.86 -6.67 -2.99
CA PHE A 266 20.71 -6.51 -1.55
C PHE A 266 21.31 -7.70 -0.80
N TRP A 267 20.97 -8.93 -1.20
CA TRP A 267 21.44 -10.12 -0.50
C TRP A 267 22.94 -10.35 -0.65
N THR A 268 23.53 -9.98 -1.79
CA THR A 268 24.99 -9.95 -1.95
C THR A 268 25.63 -9.03 -0.92
N LYS A 269 25.09 -7.82 -0.71
CA LYS A 269 25.60 -6.91 0.33
C LYS A 269 25.42 -7.45 1.75
N VAL A 270 24.28 -8.07 2.04
CA VAL A 270 24.04 -8.71 3.34
C VAL A 270 25.05 -9.83 3.58
N ARG A 271 25.31 -10.70 2.59
CA ARG A 271 26.29 -11.79 2.69
C ARG A 271 27.72 -11.28 2.88
N LEU A 272 28.13 -10.27 2.11
CA LEU A 272 29.45 -9.66 2.26
C LEU A 272 29.63 -9.04 3.65
N ARG A 273 28.59 -8.35 4.16
CA ARG A 273 28.63 -7.79 5.52
C ARG A 273 28.64 -8.88 6.57
N ALA A 274 27.80 -9.90 6.45
CA ALA A 274 27.76 -11.03 7.37
C ALA A 274 29.11 -11.76 7.42
N ALA A 275 29.75 -12.00 6.26
CA ALA A 275 31.08 -12.58 6.20
C ALA A 275 32.11 -11.72 6.96
N SER A 276 32.08 -10.40 6.82
CA SER A 276 32.96 -9.51 7.61
C SER A 276 32.70 -9.56 9.13
N LEU A 277 31.47 -9.91 9.53
CA LEU A 277 31.08 -10.03 10.93
C LEU A 277 31.43 -11.39 11.53
N LEU A 278 31.51 -12.47 10.73
CA LEU A 278 31.97 -13.78 11.21
C LEU A 278 33.39 -13.73 11.78
N PHE A 279 34.23 -12.80 11.31
CA PHE A 279 35.56 -12.57 11.84
C PHE A 279 35.60 -11.67 13.09
N THR A 280 34.47 -11.08 13.52
CA THR A 280 34.44 -10.04 14.56
C THR A 280 33.34 -10.17 15.60
N ALA A 281 32.33 -11.05 15.45
CA ALA A 281 31.19 -11.11 16.36
C ALA A 281 30.63 -12.54 16.61
N HIS A 282 30.24 -12.80 17.86
CA HIS A 282 29.71 -14.08 18.38
C HIS A 282 28.18 -14.13 18.55
N ALA A 283 27.41 -13.21 17.96
CA ALA A 283 25.96 -13.15 18.19
C ALA A 283 25.16 -13.55 16.94
N LYS A 284 24.37 -14.62 17.04
CA LYS A 284 23.25 -14.88 16.13
C LYS A 284 22.13 -13.89 16.46
N PRO A 285 21.61 -13.09 15.50
CA PRO A 285 20.47 -12.23 15.77
C PRO A 285 19.24 -13.10 16.06
N SER A 286 18.56 -12.81 17.19
CA SER A 286 17.28 -13.42 17.55
C SER A 286 16.10 -12.87 16.74
N CYS A 287 16.30 -11.73 16.07
CA CYS A 287 15.30 -11.08 15.24
C CYS A 287 15.97 -10.33 14.09
N SER A 288 15.43 -10.46 12.87
CA SER A 288 15.88 -9.72 11.68
C SER A 288 14.71 -8.91 11.12
N PHE A 289 14.96 -7.62 10.84
CA PHE A 289 13.96 -6.70 10.30
C PHE A 289 14.35 -6.26 8.90
N PHE A 290 13.44 -6.42 7.95
CA PHE A 290 13.59 -5.96 6.57
C PHE A 290 12.51 -4.93 6.24
N LEU A 291 12.91 -3.84 5.62
CA LEU A 291 12.02 -2.79 5.14
C LEU A 291 12.36 -2.47 3.70
N GLY A 292 11.37 -2.43 2.82
CA GLY A 292 11.57 -2.14 1.42
C GLY A 292 10.44 -1.35 0.78
N HIS A 293 10.72 -0.89 -0.42
CA HIS A 293 9.79 -0.09 -1.21
C HIS A 293 10.08 -0.24 -2.70
N THR A 294 9.02 -0.28 -3.50
CA THR A 294 9.08 -0.10 -4.96
C THR A 294 8.32 1.17 -5.35
N ARG A 295 9.00 2.01 -6.13
CA ARG A 295 8.56 3.35 -6.52
C ARG A 295 7.83 3.28 -7.86
N PHE A 296 6.64 3.88 -7.92
CA PHE A 296 5.88 4.10 -9.14
C PHE A 296 6.40 5.31 -9.93
N ALA A 297 6.03 5.36 -11.21
CA ALA A 297 6.35 6.48 -12.08
C ALA A 297 5.80 7.80 -11.55
N THR A 298 6.70 8.71 -11.22
CA THR A 298 6.37 10.11 -10.93
C THR A 298 6.93 10.99 -12.05
N SER A 299 6.67 12.30 -12.01
CA SER A 299 7.15 13.26 -13.01
C SER A 299 8.68 13.33 -13.16
N SER A 300 9.46 12.90 -12.15
CA SER A 300 10.92 12.82 -12.25
C SER A 300 11.42 11.45 -12.73
N ALA A 301 12.52 11.46 -13.49
CA ALA A 301 13.23 10.24 -13.85
C ALA A 301 13.74 9.51 -12.59
N PRO A 302 13.64 8.16 -12.53
CA PRO A 302 14.09 7.42 -11.38
C PRO A 302 15.61 7.54 -11.23
N THR A 303 16.06 7.92 -10.03
CA THR A 303 17.49 7.90 -9.68
C THR A 303 17.70 7.10 -8.42
N VAL A 304 18.86 6.44 -8.30
CA VAL A 304 19.23 5.68 -7.08
C VAL A 304 19.17 6.57 -5.85
N ARG A 305 19.49 7.86 -5.98
CA ARG A 305 19.47 8.84 -4.88
C ARG A 305 18.05 9.10 -4.38
N GLU A 306 17.07 9.13 -5.28
CA GLU A 306 15.64 9.33 -4.99
C GLU A 306 14.89 8.05 -4.65
N SER A 307 15.52 6.87 -4.77
CA SER A 307 14.90 5.63 -4.32
C SER A 307 14.89 5.54 -2.78
N HIS A 308 13.79 5.03 -2.23
CA HIS A 308 13.67 4.58 -0.85
C HIS A 308 14.52 3.31 -0.58
N PRO A 309 14.73 2.91 0.69
CA PRO A 309 14.44 3.64 1.92
C PRO A 309 15.33 4.89 2.08
N HIS A 310 14.73 6.01 2.45
CA HIS A 310 15.44 7.26 2.68
C HIS A 310 16.00 7.37 4.10
N ARG A 311 17.10 8.08 4.22
CA ARG A 311 17.66 8.57 5.49
C ARG A 311 17.93 10.05 5.33
N PHE A 312 17.74 10.84 6.38
CA PHE A 312 18.05 12.27 6.34
C PHE A 312 19.50 12.52 6.71
N SER A 313 19.92 12.08 7.90
CA SER A 313 21.30 12.17 8.35
C SER A 313 22.11 10.89 8.05
N PRO A 314 23.45 10.98 7.99
CA PRO A 314 24.31 9.81 8.07
C PRO A 314 24.17 9.13 9.45
N PRO A 315 24.70 7.91 9.61
CA PRO A 315 24.70 7.21 10.89
C PRO A 315 25.42 7.99 11.99
N GLN A 316 24.83 8.00 13.18
CA GLN A 316 25.36 8.71 14.35
C GLN A 316 25.50 7.76 15.54
N ARG A 317 26.24 8.16 16.57
CA ARG A 317 26.34 7.43 17.84
C ARG A 317 25.73 8.25 18.95
N PHE A 318 24.84 7.64 19.72
CA PHE A 318 24.21 8.29 20.87
C PHE A 318 24.27 7.40 22.09
N ALA A 319 24.39 8.00 23.27
CA ALA A 319 24.03 7.34 24.51
C ALA A 319 22.50 7.22 24.57
N ILE A 320 22.02 5.98 24.69
CA ILE A 320 20.60 5.66 24.73
C ILE A 320 20.29 5.01 26.07
N TRP A 321 19.30 5.57 26.76
CA TRP A 321 18.69 4.99 27.94
C TRP A 321 17.51 4.11 27.55
N ARG A 322 17.51 2.86 28.02
CA ARG A 322 16.39 1.92 27.86
C ARG A 322 16.04 1.30 29.19
N ARG A 323 14.74 1.09 29.42
CA ARG A 323 14.26 0.30 30.54
C ARG A 323 14.27 -1.17 30.14
N THR A 324 15.03 -1.98 30.86
CA THR A 324 15.07 -3.44 30.78
C THR A 324 14.43 -4.03 32.04
N PRO A 325 14.24 -5.37 32.12
CA PRO A 325 13.79 -6.02 33.35
C PRO A 325 14.71 -5.74 34.55
N GLU A 326 16.00 -5.56 34.31
CA GLU A 326 17.03 -5.27 35.33
C GLU A 326 17.08 -3.78 35.73
N GLY A 327 16.23 -2.94 35.13
CA GLY A 327 16.19 -1.49 35.39
C GLY A 327 16.62 -0.66 34.18
N TRP A 328 17.10 0.55 34.43
CA TRP A 328 17.54 1.44 33.36
C TRP A 328 18.98 1.11 32.96
N GLN A 329 19.20 0.94 31.66
CA GLN A 329 20.52 0.71 31.09
C GLN A 329 20.89 1.82 30.12
N ARG A 330 22.13 2.29 30.23
CA ARG A 330 22.72 3.27 29.32
C ARG A 330 23.70 2.58 28.38
N LYS A 331 23.50 2.74 27.07
CA LYS A 331 24.41 2.18 26.07
C LYS A 331 24.67 3.16 24.94
N VAL A 332 25.94 3.26 24.51
CA VAL A 332 26.29 3.99 23.29
C VAL A 332 26.01 3.11 22.09
N GLU A 333 25.00 3.48 21.30
CA GLU A 333 24.56 2.71 20.14
C GLU A 333 24.67 3.53 18.85
N ARG A 334 24.77 2.81 17.74
CA ARG A 334 24.65 3.39 16.41
C ARG A 334 23.16 3.64 16.12
N TYR A 335 22.84 4.87 15.78
CA TYR A 335 21.49 5.32 15.49
C TYR A 335 21.36 5.73 14.02
N GLU A 336 20.34 5.17 13.38
CA GLU A 336 19.98 5.46 12.01
C GLU A 336 18.46 5.41 11.86
N VAL A 337 17.90 6.32 11.04
CA VAL A 337 16.49 6.31 10.68
C VAL A 337 16.37 6.02 9.19
N HIS A 338 15.62 4.96 8.86
CA HIS A 338 15.30 4.60 7.49
C HIS A 338 13.79 4.63 7.31
N VAL A 339 13.31 5.36 6.31
CA VAL A 339 11.89 5.56 6.04
C VAL A 339 11.55 5.11 4.63
N THR A 340 10.49 4.33 4.50
CA THR A 340 9.74 4.16 3.26
C THR A 340 8.46 4.99 3.35
N HIS A 341 8.10 5.65 2.28
CA HIS A 341 6.99 6.59 2.26
C HIS A 341 6.22 6.39 0.96
N ASN A 342 4.90 6.30 1.07
CA ASN A 342 4.01 6.15 -0.07
C ASN A 342 2.92 7.22 0.01
N GLY A 343 3.16 8.30 -0.71
CA GLY A 343 2.34 9.50 -0.69
C GLY A 343 3.21 10.70 -1.05
N ASP A 344 2.63 11.88 -0.89
CA ASP A 344 3.29 13.15 -1.12
C ASP A 344 3.27 13.97 0.17
N LEU A 345 4.40 14.63 0.47
CA LEU A 345 4.50 15.64 1.51
C LEU A 345 4.59 17.02 0.85
N ASP A 346 3.45 17.70 0.73
CA ASP A 346 3.38 19.05 0.17
C ASP A 346 3.74 20.11 1.21
N TYR A 347 3.11 20.02 2.39
CA TYR A 347 3.22 20.99 3.47
C TYR A 347 3.35 20.32 4.84
N TRP A 348 4.00 21.03 5.77
CA TRP A 348 4.07 20.65 7.17
C TRP A 348 3.81 21.88 8.07
N PRO A 349 2.91 21.80 9.06
CA PRO A 349 2.66 22.90 9.97
C PRO A 349 3.86 23.11 10.90
N LEU A 350 4.48 24.29 10.83
CA LEU A 350 5.66 24.63 11.62
C LEU A 350 5.66 26.13 11.93
N PHE A 351 5.77 26.48 13.22
CA PHE A 351 5.63 27.86 13.72
C PHE A 351 4.32 28.52 13.25
N GLY A 352 3.19 27.81 13.36
CA GLY A 352 1.87 28.31 13.00
C GLY A 352 1.62 28.49 11.49
N VAL A 353 2.57 28.12 10.62
CA VAL A 353 2.48 28.31 9.17
C VAL A 353 2.66 26.97 8.45
N GLN A 354 1.95 26.77 7.34
CA GLN A 354 2.17 25.64 6.43
C GLN A 354 3.45 25.86 5.62
N ARG A 355 4.50 25.08 5.92
CA ARG A 355 5.80 25.17 5.24
C ARG A 355 5.89 24.15 4.12
N THR A 356 6.33 24.58 2.95
CA THR A 356 6.59 23.69 1.81
C THR A 356 7.69 22.67 2.12
N GLN A 357 7.73 21.54 1.41
CA GLN A 357 8.81 20.56 1.56
C GLN A 357 10.22 21.12 1.29
N ARG A 358 10.34 22.18 0.49
CA ARG A 358 11.62 22.88 0.25
C ARG A 358 12.07 23.65 1.49
N GLU A 359 11.18 24.47 2.05
CA GLU A 359 11.44 25.24 3.28
C GLU A 359 11.74 24.30 4.44
N LEU A 360 10.90 23.28 4.65
CA LEU A 360 11.09 22.26 5.66
C LEU A 360 12.45 21.56 5.51
N GLY A 361 12.84 21.20 4.28
CA GLY A 361 14.12 20.56 4.01
C GLY A 361 15.34 21.45 4.28
N ALA A 362 15.21 22.76 4.15
CA ALA A 362 16.26 23.72 4.53
C ALA A 362 16.36 23.84 6.06
N TRP A 363 15.22 23.93 6.74
CA TRP A 363 15.14 24.01 8.19
C TRP A 363 15.65 22.74 8.88
N LEU A 364 15.21 21.55 8.43
CA LEU A 364 15.68 20.26 8.96
C LEU A 364 17.20 20.09 8.84
N ARG A 365 17.82 20.60 7.76
CA ARG A 365 19.30 20.55 7.62
C ARG A 365 20.00 21.35 8.70
N ARG A 366 19.42 22.48 9.12
CA ARG A 366 19.95 23.30 10.22
C ARG A 366 19.73 22.62 11.56
N VAL A 367 18.49 22.23 11.85
CA VAL A 367 18.11 21.62 13.14
C VAL A 367 18.82 20.30 13.40
N LEU A 368 18.94 19.43 12.40
CA LEU A 368 19.62 18.14 12.53
C LEU A 368 21.13 18.23 12.30
N HIS A 369 21.65 19.44 12.07
CA HIS A 369 23.06 19.70 11.74
C HIS A 369 23.59 18.80 10.60
N CYS A 370 22.71 18.46 9.64
CA CYS A 370 23.04 17.58 8.54
C CYS A 370 23.73 18.37 7.41
N LYS A 371 25.05 18.25 7.34
CA LYS A 371 25.89 18.84 6.28
C LYS A 371 25.87 18.03 4.98
N ALA A 372 25.46 16.76 5.04
CA ALA A 372 25.48 15.87 3.90
C ALA A 372 24.45 16.28 2.84
N ALA A 373 24.76 15.99 1.58
CA ALA A 373 23.85 16.26 0.47
C ALA A 373 22.61 15.34 0.55
N VAL A 374 21.48 15.86 1.03
CA VAL A 374 20.21 15.14 1.15
C VAL A 374 19.51 15.07 -0.22
N ALA A 375 18.70 14.04 -0.48
CA ALA A 375 17.93 13.93 -1.72
C ALA A 375 16.90 15.09 -1.89
N GLY A 376 16.51 15.36 -3.13
CA GLY A 376 15.56 16.42 -3.47
C GLY A 376 14.10 16.06 -3.17
N CYS A 377 13.76 14.77 -3.12
CA CYS A 377 12.39 14.28 -2.92
C CYS A 377 11.82 14.66 -1.54
N ASP A 378 10.50 14.62 -1.43
CA ASP A 378 9.72 14.92 -0.22
C ASP A 378 9.92 13.87 0.88
N SER A 379 10.06 12.60 0.50
CA SER A 379 10.15 11.44 1.38
C SER A 379 11.39 11.45 2.26
N VAL A 380 12.47 12.11 1.82
CA VAL A 380 13.63 12.31 2.69
C VAL A 380 13.35 13.35 3.79
N LYS A 381 12.48 14.34 3.56
CA LYS A 381 12.06 15.28 4.61
C LYS A 381 11.20 14.57 5.64
N VAL A 382 10.34 13.63 5.21
CA VAL A 382 9.65 12.72 6.13
C VAL A 382 10.66 11.97 7.00
N ALA A 383 11.75 11.45 6.42
CA ALA A 383 12.82 10.82 7.21
C ALA A 383 13.46 11.78 8.22
N GLY A 384 13.62 13.06 7.86
CA GLY A 384 14.15 14.08 8.77
C GLY A 384 13.16 14.48 9.88
N ILE A 385 11.87 14.56 9.58
CA ILE A 385 10.82 14.75 10.59
C ILE A 385 10.83 13.59 11.59
N VAL A 386 10.85 12.35 11.10
CA VAL A 386 10.91 11.16 11.96
C VAL A 386 12.18 11.16 12.81
N GLU A 387 13.32 11.54 12.24
CA GLU A 387 14.58 11.65 12.98
C GLU A 387 14.52 12.72 14.08
N LEU A 388 13.88 13.86 13.83
CA LEU A 388 13.68 14.93 14.81
C LEU A 388 12.73 14.52 15.94
N LEU A 389 11.64 13.81 15.61
CA LEU A 389 10.60 13.44 16.58
C LEU A 389 10.97 12.19 17.40
N ARG A 390 11.83 11.31 16.86
CA ARG A 390 12.23 10.07 17.53
C ARG A 390 13.38 10.33 18.50
N THR A 391 13.03 10.80 19.69
CA THR A 391 14.01 11.22 20.71
C THR A 391 14.10 10.32 21.93
N GLN A 392 13.19 9.33 22.07
CA GLN A 392 13.04 8.52 23.28
C GLN A 392 14.36 7.88 23.72
N GLY A 393 14.71 8.09 24.98
CA GLY A 393 15.94 7.58 25.59
C GLY A 393 17.21 8.33 25.20
N VAL A 394 17.13 9.37 24.37
CA VAL A 394 18.28 10.12 23.88
C VAL A 394 18.14 11.60 24.25
N TRP A 395 18.85 12.04 25.29
CA TRP A 395 18.80 13.42 25.80
C TRP A 395 19.11 14.45 24.74
N ARG A 396 20.17 14.21 23.96
CA ARG A 396 20.62 15.11 22.91
C ARG A 396 19.54 15.39 21.86
N LEU A 397 18.81 14.36 21.43
CA LEU A 397 17.70 14.50 20.48
C LEU A 397 16.47 15.15 21.14
N SER A 398 16.19 14.81 22.39
CA SER A 398 15.06 15.37 23.14
C SER A 398 15.22 16.86 23.39
N LEU A 399 16.41 17.30 23.81
CA LEU A 399 16.74 18.71 24.00
C LEU A 399 16.67 19.49 22.69
N ARG A 400 17.14 18.90 21.58
CA ARG A 400 17.01 19.50 20.24
C ARG A 400 15.56 19.78 19.90
N LEU A 401 14.68 18.79 20.06
CA LEU A 401 13.26 18.93 19.79
C LEU A 401 12.61 19.97 20.74
N ALA A 402 12.89 19.87 22.04
CA ALA A 402 12.38 20.80 23.05
C ALA A 402 12.78 22.25 22.75
N TYR A 403 14.03 22.49 22.34
CA TYR A 403 14.48 23.82 21.92
C TYR A 403 13.65 24.35 20.75
N GLN A 404 13.38 23.53 19.73
CA GLN A 404 12.56 23.95 18.59
C GLN A 404 11.09 24.21 18.96
N GLN A 405 10.56 23.53 19.98
CA GLN A 405 9.17 23.68 20.41
C GLN A 405 8.96 24.84 21.39
N ALA A 406 9.93 25.13 22.26
CA ALA A 406 9.75 26.02 23.40
C ALA A 406 10.64 27.27 23.40
N ALA A 407 11.80 27.23 22.74
CA ALA A 407 12.81 28.31 22.83
C ALA A 407 13.11 28.98 21.49
N SER A 408 12.95 28.27 20.37
CA SER A 408 13.19 28.84 19.05
C SER A 408 12.14 29.92 18.75
N PRO A 409 12.54 31.18 18.49
CA PRO A 409 11.58 32.28 18.34
C PRO A 409 10.84 32.22 17.01
N SER A 410 11.49 31.74 15.95
CA SER A 410 10.89 31.65 14.62
C SER A 410 11.61 30.67 13.69
N PHE A 411 10.94 30.37 12.58
CA PHE A 411 11.50 29.63 11.46
C PHE A 411 12.74 30.32 10.86
N ASP A 412 12.68 31.65 10.70
CA ASP A 412 13.72 32.44 10.04
C ASP A 412 14.98 32.57 10.90
N ASP A 413 14.83 32.62 12.23
CA ASP A 413 15.98 32.63 13.15
C ASP A 413 16.81 31.36 13.01
N THR A 414 16.14 30.22 12.85
CA THR A 414 16.80 28.92 12.63
C THR A 414 17.52 28.87 11.27
N LEU A 415 16.98 29.50 10.24
CA LEU A 415 17.58 29.49 8.89
C LEU A 415 18.72 30.50 8.73
N ASN A 416 18.53 31.71 9.22
CA ASN A 416 19.44 32.84 9.01
C ASN A 416 20.60 32.87 10.00
N GLY A 417 20.59 31.98 11.02
CA GLY A 417 21.65 31.91 12.03
C GLY A 417 21.77 33.17 12.89
N LYS A 418 20.78 34.07 12.81
CA LYS A 418 20.76 35.35 13.55
C LYS A 418 20.22 35.20 14.97
N GLY A 419 19.66 34.04 15.32
CA GLY A 419 19.28 33.68 16.68
C GLY A 419 19.79 32.30 17.05
N LEU A 420 20.40 32.17 18.22
CA LEU A 420 20.60 31.02 19.13
C LEU A 420 20.34 29.59 18.61
N ALA A 421 20.60 29.23 17.36
CA ALA A 421 20.44 27.84 16.92
C ALA A 421 21.38 27.01 17.79
N MET A 422 20.80 26.18 18.67
CA MET A 422 21.54 25.48 19.71
C MET A 422 22.66 24.71 19.03
N THR A 423 23.90 25.16 19.26
CA THR A 423 25.05 24.64 18.53
C THR A 423 25.25 23.18 18.91
N GLU A 424 25.91 22.40 18.06
CA GLU A 424 26.20 20.98 18.38
C GLU A 424 26.97 20.84 19.70
N GLY A 425 27.80 21.83 20.05
CA GLY A 425 28.52 21.91 21.33
C GLY A 425 27.58 22.17 22.52
N ALA A 426 26.74 23.22 22.44
CA ALA A 426 25.76 23.51 23.49
C ALA A 426 24.76 22.36 23.69
N LEU A 427 24.31 21.71 22.60
CA LEU A 427 23.51 20.47 22.65
C LEU A 427 24.24 19.37 23.43
N GLY A 428 25.55 19.23 23.19
CA GLY A 428 26.39 18.20 23.79
C GLY A 428 26.57 18.42 25.30
N GLU A 429 26.86 19.65 25.70
CA GLU A 429 27.00 20.05 27.11
C GLU A 429 25.69 19.84 27.87
N ALA A 430 24.57 20.37 27.35
CA ALA A 430 23.26 20.21 27.98
C ALA A 430 22.82 18.74 28.04
N ALA A 431 23.09 17.96 26.99
CA ALA A 431 22.80 16.53 27.00
C ALA A 431 23.68 15.77 28.00
N GLY A 432 24.94 16.15 28.17
CA GLY A 432 25.85 15.58 29.16
C GLY A 432 25.39 15.85 30.59
N ALA A 433 24.93 17.07 30.87
CA ALA A 433 24.35 17.42 32.17
C ALA A 433 23.07 16.62 32.46
N ALA A 434 22.15 16.54 31.49
CA ALA A 434 20.92 15.75 31.63
C ALA A 434 21.20 14.24 31.81
N ASP A 435 22.20 13.72 31.11
CA ASP A 435 22.65 12.33 31.23
C ASP A 435 23.21 12.04 32.63
N ALA A 436 24.00 12.95 33.21
CA ALA A 436 24.53 12.83 34.57
C ALA A 436 23.43 12.84 35.63
N VAL A 437 22.49 13.80 35.55
CA VAL A 437 21.35 13.88 36.49
C VAL A 437 20.49 12.61 36.42
N PHE A 438 20.21 12.11 35.22
CA PHE A 438 19.42 10.89 35.09
C PHE A 438 20.17 9.64 35.57
N ALA A 439 21.50 9.59 35.39
CA ALA A 439 22.33 8.51 35.93
C ALA A 439 22.30 8.48 37.46
N GLU A 440 22.37 9.64 38.11
CA GLU A 440 22.24 9.77 39.57
C GLU A 440 20.87 9.29 40.07
N TYR A 441 19.80 9.74 39.42
CA TYR A 441 18.42 9.31 39.72
C TYR A 441 18.25 7.80 39.61
N VAL A 442 18.77 7.18 38.54
CA VAL A 442 18.71 5.72 38.33
C VAL A 442 19.60 4.96 39.31
N GLY A 443 20.74 5.53 39.69
CA GLY A 443 21.74 4.91 40.56
C GLY A 443 21.37 4.84 42.04
N GLY A 444 20.21 5.37 42.44
CA GLY A 444 19.77 5.35 43.84
C GLY A 444 20.44 6.42 44.71
N GLY A 445 21.00 7.47 44.10
CA GLY A 445 21.31 8.71 44.80
C GLY A 445 19.99 9.39 45.18
N GLY A 446 19.54 9.18 46.42
CA GLY A 446 18.33 9.79 46.94
C GLY A 446 18.38 11.30 46.81
N VAL A 447 17.37 11.86 46.13
CA VAL A 447 16.93 13.24 46.31
C VAL A 447 15.86 13.24 47.39
#